data_AF-A0A0G1TQH0-F1
#
_entry.id   AF-A0A0G1TQH0-F1
#
_cell.length_a   1.000
_cell.length_b   1.000
_cell.length_c   1.000
_cell.angle_alpha   90.00
_cell.angle_beta   90.00
_cell.angle_gamma   90.00
#
_symmetry.space_group_name_H-M   'P 1'
#
loop_
_entity.id
_entity.type
_entity.pdbx_description
1 polymer ?
#
loop_
_entity_poly.entity_id
_entity_poly.type
_entity_poly.pdbx_seq_one_letter_code
_entity_poly.pdbx_strand_id
1 'polypeptide(L)'
;MTEKEVSYKILRFNKLLSFLKDISGNVYKTNNITFQYFESDLVPHFYARLENIVDLDTKSEKKLLTFKYGFKTVGGVNIRKEKTTPISDPKFYIELFKFLGLKRKGSKHKLQYRFNIAKVDITVNKWKEMSPRIEVEANSVKNIKSFVNQIKDFVELENK
;
A
#
# COMPACT_ATOMS: atom_id res chain seq x y z
N MET A 1 13.41 5.79 -1.30
CA MET A 1 13.04 5.28 -2.63
C MET A 1 12.00 6.20 -3.25
N THR A 2 11.86 6.25 -4.58
CA THR A 2 10.72 6.92 -5.23
C THR A 2 9.75 5.86 -5.71
N GLU A 3 8.59 5.81 -5.09
CA GLU A 3 7.47 4.92 -5.41
C GLU A 3 6.68 5.49 -6.59
N LYS A 4 6.25 4.61 -7.51
CA LYS A 4 5.34 4.94 -8.61
C LYS A 4 4.19 3.92 -8.58
N GLU A 5 3.00 4.39 -8.25
CA GLU A 5 1.86 3.53 -7.97
C GLU A 5 0.58 4.07 -8.62
N VAL A 6 -0.31 3.17 -9.00
CA VAL A 6 -1.74 3.49 -9.20
C VAL A 6 -2.57 2.67 -8.23
N SER A 7 -3.67 3.25 -7.75
CA SER A 7 -4.59 2.58 -6.82
C SER A 7 -6.01 2.69 -7.34
N TYR A 8 -6.68 1.56 -7.50
CA TYR A 8 -8.06 1.50 -8.01
C TYR A 8 -8.98 0.78 -7.03
N LYS A 9 -10.23 1.20 -6.98
CA LYS A 9 -11.29 0.46 -6.28
C LYS A 9 -11.62 -0.79 -7.07
N ILE A 10 -11.77 -1.92 -6.37
CA ILE A 10 -12.06 -3.22 -7.00
C ILE A 10 -13.57 -3.41 -7.08
N LEU A 11 -14.08 -3.72 -8.27
CA LEU A 11 -15.49 -4.01 -8.53
C LEU A 11 -15.80 -5.49 -8.37
N ARG A 12 -14.85 -6.38 -8.69
CA ARG A 12 -15.05 -7.84 -8.75
C ARG A 12 -13.94 -8.58 -7.99
N PHE A 13 -13.94 -8.45 -6.66
CA PHE A 13 -12.84 -8.92 -5.80
C PHE A 13 -12.42 -10.38 -6.03
N ASN A 14 -13.35 -11.33 -5.92
CA ASN A 14 -13.03 -12.76 -6.05
C ASN A 14 -12.51 -13.11 -7.47
N LYS A 15 -13.09 -12.49 -8.51
CA LYS A 15 -12.66 -12.73 -9.90
C LYS A 15 -11.27 -12.18 -10.17
N LEU A 16 -10.97 -10.96 -9.69
CA LEU A 16 -9.64 -10.37 -9.78
C LEU A 16 -8.61 -11.23 -9.03
N LEU A 17 -8.94 -11.64 -7.80
CA LEU A 17 -8.03 -12.43 -6.98
C LEU A 17 -7.73 -13.79 -7.64
N SER A 18 -8.73 -14.45 -8.21
CA SER A 18 -8.54 -15.69 -9.00
C SER A 18 -7.61 -15.44 -10.18
N PHE A 19 -7.90 -14.42 -11.00
CA PHE A 19 -7.09 -14.04 -12.15
C PHE A 19 -5.61 -13.82 -11.77
N LEU A 20 -5.35 -13.10 -10.68
CA LEU A 20 -3.98 -12.82 -10.21
C LEU A 20 -3.27 -14.09 -9.73
N LYS A 21 -3.98 -15.00 -9.04
CA LYS A 21 -3.44 -16.29 -8.63
C LYS A 21 -3.06 -17.15 -9.83
N ASP A 22 -3.89 -17.15 -10.87
CA ASP A 22 -3.63 -17.93 -12.08
C ASP A 22 -2.38 -17.42 -12.80
N ILE A 23 -2.29 -16.12 -13.07
CA ILE A 23 -1.14 -15.55 -13.79
C ILE A 23 0.17 -15.52 -12.97
N SER A 24 0.09 -15.63 -11.64
CA SER A 24 1.26 -15.75 -10.76
C SER A 24 1.67 -17.20 -10.49
N GLY A 25 0.96 -18.20 -11.03
CA GLY A 25 1.21 -19.61 -10.71
C GLY A 25 1.00 -19.93 -9.23
N ASN A 26 0.04 -19.25 -8.58
CA ASN A 26 -0.22 -19.31 -7.13
C ASN A 26 0.95 -18.87 -6.24
N VAL A 27 1.90 -18.09 -6.76
CA VAL A 27 2.99 -17.51 -5.98
C VAL A 27 2.58 -16.13 -5.46
N TYR A 28 2.14 -16.08 -4.20
CA TYR A 28 1.76 -14.83 -3.52
C TYR A 28 1.96 -14.95 -2.01
N LYS A 29 1.91 -13.80 -1.32
CA LYS A 29 1.93 -13.73 0.15
C LYS A 29 0.63 -13.15 0.66
N THR A 30 0.21 -13.59 1.84
CA THR A 30 -0.95 -13.03 2.53
C THR A 30 -0.55 -12.41 3.86
N ASN A 31 -0.91 -11.14 4.07
CA ASN A 31 -0.57 -10.41 5.28
C ASN A 31 -1.79 -9.77 5.93
N ASN A 32 -1.87 -9.82 7.25
CA ASN A 32 -2.70 -8.91 8.03
C ASN A 32 -1.86 -7.71 8.43
N ILE A 33 -2.32 -6.51 8.10
CA ILE A 33 -1.58 -5.27 8.35
C ILE A 33 -2.42 -4.30 9.15
N THR A 34 -1.85 -3.81 10.25
CA THR A 34 -2.40 -2.72 11.05
C THR A 34 -1.53 -1.49 10.92
N PHE A 35 -2.15 -0.35 10.65
CA PHE A 35 -1.48 0.94 10.54
C PHE A 35 -1.90 1.88 11.65
N GLN A 36 -0.97 2.72 12.09
CA GLN A 36 -1.25 3.91 12.87
C GLN A 36 -0.61 5.13 12.20
N TYR A 37 -1.43 6.11 11.82
CA TYR A 37 -1.01 7.27 11.03
C TYR A 37 -0.78 8.51 11.89
N PHE A 38 0.26 9.25 11.51
CA PHE A 38 0.68 10.51 12.11
C PHE A 38 0.97 11.51 11.00
N GLU A 39 0.42 12.71 11.09
CA GLU A 39 0.56 13.75 10.07
C GLU A 39 1.07 15.04 10.69
N SER A 40 1.69 15.88 9.85
CA SER A 40 2.07 17.25 10.20
C SER A 40 1.08 18.22 9.56
N ASP A 41 0.57 19.16 10.32
CA ASP A 41 -0.23 20.26 9.76
C ASP A 41 0.66 21.32 9.05
N LEU A 42 1.98 21.27 9.27
CA LEU A 42 2.95 22.21 8.71
C LEU A 42 3.51 21.78 7.35
N VAL A 43 3.50 20.47 7.07
CA VAL A 43 4.10 19.90 5.85
C VAL A 43 3.02 19.16 5.06
N PRO A 44 2.44 19.79 4.02
CA PRO A 44 1.43 19.16 3.20
C PRO A 44 1.91 17.81 2.62
N HIS A 45 1.02 16.82 2.63
CA HIS A 45 1.25 15.47 2.12
C HIS A 45 2.39 14.69 2.78
N PHE A 46 2.94 15.17 3.90
CA PHE A 46 3.83 14.39 4.75
C PHE A 46 3.02 13.57 5.76
N TYR A 47 3.38 12.29 5.91
CA TYR A 47 2.93 11.49 7.04
C TYR A 47 3.99 10.46 7.45
N ALA A 48 3.96 10.12 8.73
CA ALA A 48 4.60 8.94 9.29
C ALA A 48 3.53 7.90 9.60
N ARG A 49 3.86 6.62 9.50
CA ARG A 49 3.01 5.54 9.99
C ARG A 49 3.83 4.43 10.64
N LEU A 50 3.24 3.87 11.68
CA LEU A 50 3.70 2.63 12.28
C LEU A 50 2.88 1.49 11.69
N GLU A 51 3.56 0.44 11.26
CA GLU A 51 2.94 -0.73 10.64
C GLU A 51 3.22 -1.95 11.50
N ASN A 52 2.19 -2.75 11.75
CA ASN A 52 2.35 -4.11 12.22
C ASN A 52 1.88 -5.07 11.13
N ILE A 53 2.78 -5.92 10.64
CA ILE A 53 2.55 -6.85 9.53
C ILE A 53 2.70 -8.26 10.06
N VAL A 54 1.62 -9.03 10.00
CA VAL A 54 1.61 -10.46 10.30
C VAL A 54 1.50 -11.24 9.00
N ASP A 55 2.52 -12.02 8.67
CA ASP A 55 2.48 -13.00 7.58
C ASP A 55 1.60 -14.18 7.99
N LEU A 56 0.52 -14.43 7.24
CA LEU A 56 -0.47 -15.44 7.62
C LEU A 56 0.01 -16.86 7.34
N ASP A 57 0.94 -17.02 6.41
CA ASP A 57 1.48 -18.31 5.99
C ASP A 57 2.56 -18.74 6.98
N THR A 58 3.47 -17.84 7.37
CA THR A 58 4.57 -18.16 8.28
C THR A 58 4.30 -17.80 9.75
N LYS A 59 3.20 -17.10 10.05
CA LYS A 59 2.90 -16.49 11.36
C LYS A 59 3.96 -15.52 11.88
N SER A 60 4.85 -15.03 11.02
CA SER A 60 5.87 -14.07 11.42
C SER A 60 5.29 -12.67 11.56
N GLU A 61 5.78 -11.92 12.55
CA GLU A 61 5.38 -10.53 12.80
C GLU A 61 6.56 -9.60 12.50
N LYS A 62 6.26 -8.47 11.84
CA LYS A 62 7.22 -7.39 11.58
C LYS A 62 6.60 -6.05 11.91
N LYS A 63 7.36 -5.20 12.60
CA LYS A 63 6.98 -3.82 12.91
C LYS A 63 7.85 -2.87 12.11
N LEU A 64 7.21 -1.96 11.38
CA LEU A 64 7.89 -1.00 10.51
C LEU A 64 7.50 0.42 10.88
N LEU A 65 8.44 1.34 10.67
CA LEU A 65 8.22 2.77 10.59
C LEU A 65 8.40 3.22 9.16
N THR A 66 7.38 3.89 8.62
CA THR A 66 7.37 4.40 7.25
C THR A 66 7.09 5.90 7.24
N PHE A 67 7.87 6.63 6.48
CA PHE A 67 7.65 8.05 6.17
C PHE A 67 7.33 8.19 4.68
N LYS A 68 6.25 8.91 4.35
CA LYS A 68 5.92 9.29 2.96
C LYS A 68 5.80 10.80 2.83
N TYR A 69 6.33 11.34 1.73
CA TYR A 69 6.31 12.78 1.44
C TYR A 69 6.52 13.07 -0.05
N GLY A 70 6.39 14.34 -0.44
CA GLY A 70 6.66 14.79 -1.81
C GLY A 70 5.69 14.20 -2.83
N PHE A 71 4.41 14.11 -2.47
CA PHE A 71 3.37 13.56 -3.33
C PHE A 71 3.17 14.43 -4.58
N LYS A 72 3.09 13.77 -5.73
CA LYS A 72 2.60 14.35 -6.98
C LYS A 72 1.93 13.28 -7.84
N THR A 73 1.09 13.71 -8.77
CA THR A 73 0.46 12.82 -9.74
C THR A 73 0.90 13.20 -11.16
N VAL A 74 1.35 12.24 -11.94
CA VAL A 74 1.76 12.44 -13.35
C VAL A 74 1.09 11.38 -14.22
N GLY A 75 0.19 11.81 -15.11
CA GLY A 75 -0.53 10.90 -16.01
C GLY A 75 -1.32 9.80 -15.29
N GLY A 76 -1.96 10.15 -14.16
CA GLY A 76 -2.72 9.22 -13.32
C GLY A 76 -1.88 8.38 -12.34
N VAL A 77 -0.54 8.44 -12.43
CA VAL A 77 0.36 7.70 -11.54
C VAL A 77 0.75 8.57 -10.35
N ASN A 78 0.55 8.04 -9.15
CA ASN A 78 0.98 8.63 -7.90
C ASN A 78 2.47 8.39 -7.70
N ILE A 79 3.20 9.47 -7.43
CA ILE A 79 4.64 9.44 -7.17
C ILE A 79 4.89 10.00 -5.79
N ARG A 80 5.60 9.24 -4.95
CA ARG A 80 5.93 9.62 -3.57
C ARG A 80 7.35 9.21 -3.23
N LYS A 81 7.99 9.98 -2.35
CA LYS A 81 9.21 9.52 -1.67
C LYS A 81 8.79 8.71 -0.46
N GLU A 82 9.36 7.52 -0.32
CA GLU A 82 9.16 6.63 0.82
C GLU A 82 10.51 6.29 1.47
N LYS A 83 10.52 6.26 2.80
CA LYS A 83 11.56 5.64 3.61
C LYS A 83 10.93 4.77 4.69
N THR A 84 11.31 3.50 4.70
CA THR A 84 10.76 2.47 5.58
C THR A 84 11.89 1.78 6.32
N THR A 85 11.74 1.59 7.64
CA THR A 85 12.73 0.93 8.48
C THR A 85 12.06 -0.03 9.47
N PRO A 86 12.65 -1.20 9.74
CA PRO A 86 12.23 -2.03 10.87
C PRO A 86 12.39 -1.30 12.19
N ILE A 87 11.49 -1.57 13.13
CA ILE A 87 11.51 -1.03 14.50
C ILE A 87 11.16 -2.13 15.51
N SER A 88 11.67 -2.00 16.73
CA SER A 88 11.37 -2.92 17.84
C SER A 88 10.31 -2.36 18.78
N ASP A 89 10.33 -1.05 19.04
CA ASP A 89 9.42 -0.38 19.98
C ASP A 89 8.57 0.71 19.30
N PRO A 90 7.35 0.38 18.86
CA PRO A 90 6.41 1.36 18.33
C PRO A 90 6.05 2.47 19.33
N LYS A 91 6.01 2.19 20.64
CA LYS A 91 5.56 3.18 21.65
C LYS A 91 6.50 4.37 21.73
N PHE A 92 7.82 4.11 21.69
CA PHE A 92 8.83 5.16 21.60
C PHE A 92 8.54 6.14 20.45
N TYR A 93 8.23 5.63 19.25
CA TYR A 93 7.95 6.48 18.09
C TYR A 93 6.64 7.25 18.21
N ILE A 94 5.62 6.70 18.89
CA ILE A 94 4.38 7.45 19.17
C ILE A 94 4.70 8.69 20.01
N GLU A 95 5.48 8.55 21.07
CA GLU A 95 5.87 9.67 21.92
C GLU A 95 6.79 10.66 21.19
N LEU A 96 7.74 10.14 20.40
CA LEU A 96 8.59 10.99 19.55
C LEU A 96 7.76 11.82 18.56
N PHE A 97 6.76 11.23 17.91
CA PHE A 97 5.90 11.95 16.97
C PHE A 97 5.08 13.03 17.65
N LYS A 98 4.56 12.78 18.85
CA LYS A 98 3.89 13.81 19.65
C LYS A 98 4.84 14.96 19.98
N PHE A 99 6.06 14.65 20.43
CA PHE A 99 7.08 15.65 20.74
C PHE A 99 7.44 16.52 19.54
N LEU A 100 7.51 15.90 18.35
CA LEU A 100 7.75 16.60 17.07
C LEU A 100 6.50 17.31 16.51
N GLY A 101 5.38 17.33 17.25
CA GLY A 101 4.14 18.00 16.85
C GLY A 101 3.33 17.28 15.79
N LEU A 102 3.62 16.01 15.48
CA LEU A 102 2.79 15.20 14.60
C LEU A 102 1.53 14.75 15.35
N LYS A 103 0.39 14.84 14.67
CA LYS A 103 -0.91 14.47 15.23
C LYS A 103 -1.30 13.07 14.79
N ARG A 104 -1.74 12.25 15.74
CA ARG A 104 -2.35 10.94 15.43
C ARG A 104 -3.65 11.19 14.65
N LYS A 105 -3.77 10.63 13.45
CA LYS A 105 -4.98 10.77 12.61
C LYS A 105 -5.91 9.58 12.71
N GLY A 106 -5.38 8.39 13.00
CA GLY A 106 -6.19 7.19 13.18
C GLY A 106 -5.42 5.91 12.92
N SER A 107 -6.17 4.82 12.86
CA SER A 107 -5.67 3.48 12.58
C SER A 107 -6.48 2.85 11.45
N LYS A 108 -5.82 2.01 10.64
CA LYS A 108 -6.48 1.25 9.57
C LYS A 108 -6.01 -0.19 9.56
N HIS A 109 -6.86 -1.08 9.07
CA HIS A 109 -6.57 -2.51 9.04
C HIS A 109 -6.87 -3.06 7.64
N LYS A 110 -5.97 -3.88 7.12
CA LYS A 110 -6.20 -4.59 5.86
C LYS A 110 -5.71 -6.02 5.88
N LEU A 111 -6.43 -6.87 5.17
CA LEU A 111 -5.91 -8.11 4.64
C LEU A 111 -5.32 -7.82 3.26
N GLN A 112 -4.05 -8.13 3.07
CA GLN A 112 -3.31 -7.87 1.83
C GLN A 112 -2.91 -9.19 1.18
N TYR A 113 -3.13 -9.29 -0.13
CA TYR A 113 -2.54 -10.31 -0.99
C TYR A 113 -1.49 -9.64 -1.87
N ARG A 114 -0.24 -10.08 -1.80
CA ARG A 114 0.88 -9.50 -2.55
C ARG A 114 1.39 -10.47 -3.61
N PHE A 115 1.45 -9.99 -4.84
CA PHE A 115 1.96 -10.70 -6.01
C PHE A 115 3.14 -9.92 -6.61
N ASN A 116 4.08 -10.62 -7.23
CA ASN A 116 5.08 -10.02 -8.10
C ASN A 116 4.97 -10.66 -9.48
N ILE A 117 4.51 -9.89 -10.47
CA ILE A 117 4.21 -10.39 -11.82
C ILE A 117 4.94 -9.49 -12.82
N ALA A 118 5.85 -10.06 -13.61
CA ALA A 118 6.57 -9.34 -14.66
C ALA A 118 7.21 -8.00 -14.21
N LYS A 119 7.88 -7.99 -13.04
CA LYS A 119 8.51 -6.80 -12.43
C LYS A 119 7.51 -5.71 -12.01
N VAL A 120 6.27 -6.09 -11.75
CA VAL A 120 5.22 -5.26 -11.17
C VAL A 120 4.85 -5.85 -9.82
N ASP A 121 4.94 -5.05 -8.77
CA ASP A 121 4.43 -5.39 -7.45
C ASP A 121 2.93 -5.05 -7.42
N ILE A 122 2.12 -6.05 -7.13
CA ILE A 122 0.65 -5.90 -7.10
C ILE A 122 0.19 -6.24 -5.70
N THR A 123 -0.59 -5.35 -5.11
CA THR A 123 -1.23 -5.64 -3.83
C THR A 123 -2.75 -5.51 -3.93
N VAL A 124 -3.46 -6.55 -3.53
CA VAL A 124 -4.91 -6.56 -3.40
C VAL A 124 -5.24 -6.44 -1.92
N ASN A 125 -5.89 -5.34 -1.56
CA ASN A 125 -6.13 -4.92 -0.19
C ASN A 125 -7.63 -4.97 0.11
N LYS A 126 -8.04 -5.83 1.05
CA LYS A 126 -9.37 -5.79 1.67
C LYS A 126 -9.27 -5.01 2.97
N TRP A 127 -9.64 -3.73 2.89
CA TRP A 127 -9.66 -2.83 4.04
C TRP A 127 -10.87 -3.10 4.93
N LYS A 128 -10.71 -2.91 6.25
CA LYS A 128 -11.84 -2.95 7.18
C LYS A 128 -12.66 -1.66 7.09
N GLU A 129 -12.01 -0.54 6.81
CA GLU A 129 -12.61 0.81 6.88
C GLU A 129 -13.07 1.35 5.51
N MET A 130 -12.85 0.64 4.40
CA MET A 130 -13.25 1.08 3.06
C MET A 130 -13.37 -0.06 2.06
N SER A 131 -13.89 0.24 0.87
CA SER A 131 -13.97 -0.72 -0.24
C SER A 131 -12.60 -1.31 -0.60
N PRO A 132 -12.55 -2.58 -1.07
CA PRO A 132 -11.31 -3.20 -1.50
C PRO A 132 -10.62 -2.41 -2.62
N ARG A 133 -9.28 -2.40 -2.57
CA ARG A 133 -8.42 -1.64 -3.49
C ARG A 133 -7.33 -2.54 -4.04
N ILE A 134 -6.93 -2.30 -5.28
CA ILE A 134 -5.71 -2.85 -5.86
C ILE A 134 -4.69 -1.72 -6.04
N GLU A 135 -3.47 -1.96 -5.61
CA GLU A 135 -2.31 -1.09 -5.83
C GLU A 135 -1.37 -1.80 -6.82
N VAL A 136 -0.90 -1.07 -7.82
CA VAL A 136 0.01 -1.56 -8.86
C VAL A 136 1.24 -0.65 -8.87
N GLU A 137 2.38 -1.20 -8.48
CA GLU A 137 3.63 -0.47 -8.32
C GLU A 137 4.71 -1.04 -9.25
N ALA A 138 5.46 -0.16 -9.93
CA ALA A 138 6.66 -0.54 -10.66
C ALA A 138 7.59 0.65 -10.90
N ASN A 139 8.88 0.36 -11.13
CA ASN A 139 9.86 1.39 -11.51
C ASN A 139 9.52 2.10 -12.84
N SER A 140 8.75 1.45 -13.71
CA SER A 140 8.36 1.94 -15.04
C SER A 140 6.86 2.19 -15.14
N VAL A 141 6.47 3.42 -15.51
CA VAL A 141 5.07 3.78 -15.79
C VAL A 141 4.48 2.94 -16.93
N LYS A 142 5.30 2.53 -17.91
CA LYS A 142 4.88 1.65 -19.00
C LYS A 142 4.42 0.29 -18.46
N ASN A 143 5.14 -0.27 -17.50
CA ASN A 143 4.79 -1.57 -16.90
C ASN A 143 3.49 -1.48 -16.11
N ILE A 144 3.30 -0.38 -15.35
CA ILE A 144 2.04 -0.11 -14.64
C ILE A 144 0.88 -0.06 -15.64
N LYS A 145 0.96 0.79 -16.67
CA LYS A 145 -0.12 0.93 -17.67
C LYS A 145 -0.43 -0.38 -18.39
N SER A 146 0.61 -1.14 -18.75
CA SER A 146 0.45 -2.46 -19.38
C SER A 146 -0.31 -3.43 -18.48
N PHE A 147 -0.03 -3.44 -17.18
CA PHE A 147 -0.72 -4.29 -16.23
C PHE A 147 -2.16 -3.81 -15.97
N VAL A 148 -2.37 -2.51 -15.80
CA VAL A 148 -3.71 -1.91 -15.61
C VAL A 148 -4.66 -2.28 -16.73
N ASN A 149 -4.21 -2.28 -17.98
CA ASN A 149 -5.04 -2.68 -19.11
C ASN A 149 -5.53 -4.15 -19.02
N GLN A 150 -4.76 -5.04 -18.39
CA GLN A 150 -5.18 -6.43 -18.17
C GLN A 150 -6.26 -6.57 -17.09
N ILE A 151 -6.32 -5.61 -16.15
CA ILE A 151 -7.24 -5.68 -15.01
C ILE A 151 -8.42 -4.70 -15.10
N LYS A 152 -8.54 -3.94 -16.19
CA LYS A 152 -9.52 -2.85 -16.34
C LYS A 152 -10.97 -3.28 -16.09
N ASP A 153 -11.33 -4.52 -16.44
CA ASP A 153 -12.69 -5.05 -16.27
C ASP A 153 -13.02 -5.44 -14.81
N PHE A 154 -12.02 -5.43 -13.93
CA PHE A 154 -12.18 -5.74 -12.50
C PHE A 154 -12.20 -4.51 -11.61
N VAL A 155 -11.87 -3.32 -12.14
CA VAL A 155 -11.60 -2.12 -11.34
C VAL A 155 -12.39 -0.92 -11.82
N GLU A 156 -12.58 0.03 -10.92
CA GLU A 156 -13.14 1.34 -11.25
C GLU A 156 -12.00 2.26 -11.71
N LEU A 157 -11.87 2.44 -13.02
CA LEU A 157 -10.97 3.44 -13.57
C LEU A 157 -11.59 4.81 -13.34
N GLU A 158 -10.94 5.66 -12.55
CA GLU A 158 -11.34 7.06 -12.46
C GLU A 158 -11.15 7.68 -13.85
N ASN A 159 -12.26 8.06 -14.50
CA ASN A 159 -12.24 8.86 -15.72
C ASN A 159 -11.55 10.19 -15.37
N LYS A 160 -10.30 10.38 -15.81
CA LYS A 160 -9.58 11.65 -15.75
C LYS A 160 -9.10 12.02 -17.13
#